data_AF-A0A8T5ZKD3-F1
#
_entry.id   AF-A0A8T5ZKD3-F1
#
_cell.length_a   1.000
_cell.length_b   1.000
_cell.length_c   1.000
_cell.angle_alpha   90.00
_cell.angle_beta   90.00
_cell.angle_gamma   90.00
#
_symmetry.space_group_name_H-M   'P 1'
#
loop_
_entity.id
_entity.type
_entity.pdbx_description
1 polymer ?
#
loop_
_entity_poly.entity_id
_entity_poly.type
_entity_poly.pdbx_seq_one_letter_code
_entity_poly.pdbx_strand_id
1 'polypeptide(L)'
;MKKPVVIGLAVVVLAAVVAGGYWWYQSRQDNGLTLYGNVDIRTVNLSFRVGGRVESLAVDEGDAIKAGQVLGELDHKPYEIALMQAKAGVSVAQAQYDLMLAGYRDEEIAQAAAAVKQAQAAYDYAQNFYNRQQGLWKSRTISANDLENARSSRDQAQATLKSAQDKLRQYRSGNREQDIAQAKASLEQAQAQLAQAELNLQDSTLIA
;
A
#
# COMPACT_ATOMS: atom_id res chain seq x y z
N MET A 1 12.06 -28.63 113.89
CA MET A 1 11.08 -29.40 113.10
C MET A 1 10.57 -28.53 111.94
N LYS A 2 11.22 -28.54 110.76
CA LYS A 2 10.86 -27.70 109.57
C LYS A 2 11.24 -28.37 108.22
N LYS A 3 11.04 -29.69 108.09
CA LYS A 3 11.37 -30.45 106.86
C LYS A 3 10.23 -30.61 105.81
N PRO A 4 8.92 -30.36 106.06
CA PRO A 4 7.89 -30.52 105.02
C PRO A 4 7.67 -29.28 104.13
N VAL A 5 8.09 -28.08 104.57
CA VAL A 5 7.89 -26.83 103.81
C VAL A 5 8.84 -26.70 102.61
N VAL A 6 10.06 -27.22 102.74
CA VAL A 6 11.08 -27.18 101.67
C VAL A 6 10.69 -28.10 100.49
N ILE A 7 10.04 -29.23 100.78
CA ILE A 7 9.58 -30.18 99.76
C ILE A 7 8.40 -29.58 98.97
N GLY A 8 7.46 -28.90 99.64
CA GLY A 8 6.37 -28.21 98.96
C GLY A 8 6.85 -27.08 98.04
N LEU A 9 7.86 -26.31 98.47
CA LEU A 9 8.46 -25.24 97.67
C LEU A 9 9.19 -25.79 96.43
N ALA A 10 9.90 -26.91 96.56
CA ALA A 10 10.56 -27.56 95.43
C ALA A 10 9.56 -28.04 94.37
N VAL A 11 8.42 -28.60 94.78
CA VAL A 11 7.37 -29.06 93.84
C VAL A 11 6.73 -27.89 93.10
N VAL A 12 6.49 -26.75 93.76
CA VAL A 12 5.93 -25.55 93.12
C VAL A 12 6.90 -24.94 92.11
N VAL A 13 8.21 -24.91 92.43
CA VAL A 13 9.23 -24.43 91.48
C VAL A 13 9.34 -25.36 90.28
N LEU A 14 9.31 -26.67 90.50
CA LEU A 14 9.38 -27.65 89.40
C LEU A 14 8.13 -27.57 88.50
N ALA A 15 6.95 -27.38 89.09
CA ALA A 15 5.71 -27.14 88.35
C ALA A 15 5.76 -25.81 87.56
N ALA A 16 6.33 -24.76 88.13
CA ALA A 16 6.50 -23.47 87.45
C ALA A 16 7.51 -23.55 86.29
N VAL A 17 8.58 -24.33 86.43
CA VAL A 17 9.55 -24.56 85.34
C VAL A 17 8.95 -25.41 84.23
N VAL A 18 8.18 -26.45 84.57
CA VAL A 18 7.48 -27.28 83.58
C VAL A 18 6.39 -26.47 82.88
N ALA A 19 5.60 -25.70 83.61
CA ALA A 19 4.57 -24.83 83.03
C ALA A 19 5.18 -23.72 82.17
N GLY A 20 6.25 -23.07 82.65
CA GLY A 20 6.98 -22.04 81.89
C GLY A 20 7.66 -22.61 80.64
N GLY A 21 8.25 -23.80 80.73
CA GLY A 21 8.83 -24.51 79.60
C GLY A 21 7.78 -24.95 78.58
N TYR A 22 6.61 -25.41 79.03
CA TYR A 22 5.48 -25.77 78.16
C TYR A 22 4.91 -24.53 77.47
N TRP A 23 4.74 -23.42 78.19
CA TRP A 23 4.26 -22.15 77.63
C TRP A 23 5.25 -21.55 76.63
N TRP A 24 6.55 -21.64 76.90
CA TRP A 24 7.60 -21.19 75.99
C TRP A 24 7.73 -22.07 74.74
N TYR A 25 7.54 -23.38 74.88
CA TYR A 25 7.48 -24.30 73.74
C TYR A 25 6.26 -24.02 72.85
N GLN A 26 5.11 -23.75 73.47
CA GLN A 26 3.87 -23.44 72.76
C GLN A 26 3.89 -22.04 72.10
N SER A 27 4.51 -21.03 72.73
CA SER A 27 4.70 -19.70 72.13
C SER A 27 5.77 -19.64 71.04
N ARG A 28 6.61 -20.68 70.87
CA ARG A 28 7.52 -20.81 69.72
C ARG A 28 6.92 -21.59 68.54
N GLN A 29 5.72 -22.12 68.72
CA GLN A 29 4.94 -22.69 67.64
C GLN A 29 4.13 -21.59 66.96
N ASP A 30 4.85 -20.60 66.41
CA ASP A 30 4.30 -19.67 65.42
C ASP A 30 3.91 -20.51 64.19
N ASN A 31 2.67 -21.00 64.21
CA ASN A 31 2.01 -21.57 63.06
C ASN A 31 1.80 -20.43 62.07
N GLY A 32 2.84 -20.14 61.26
CA GLY A 32 2.74 -19.25 60.11
C GLY A 32 1.50 -19.64 59.30
N LEU A 33 0.59 -18.70 59.12
CA LEU A 33 -0.66 -18.92 58.42
C LEU A 33 -0.35 -19.15 56.93
N THR A 34 -0.20 -20.41 56.53
CA THR A 34 -0.05 -20.79 55.12
C THR A 34 -1.42 -20.73 54.45
N LEU A 35 -1.68 -19.62 53.75
CA LEU A 35 -2.88 -19.44 52.94
C LEU A 35 -2.64 -20.05 51.56
N TYR A 36 -3.37 -21.13 51.25
CA TYR A 36 -3.45 -21.67 49.91
C TYR A 36 -4.55 -20.91 49.14
N GLY A 37 -4.19 -20.30 48.03
CA GLY A 37 -5.11 -19.58 47.14
C GLY A 37 -4.73 -19.81 45.69
N ASN A 38 -5.73 -19.79 44.81
CA ASN A 38 -5.51 -19.83 43.36
C ASN A 38 -5.55 -18.39 42.84
N VAL A 39 -4.50 -17.99 42.11
CA VAL A 39 -4.53 -16.72 41.36
C VAL A 39 -5.01 -17.06 39.95
N ASP A 40 -6.19 -16.57 39.61
CA ASP A 40 -6.73 -16.75 38.26
C ASP A 40 -6.10 -15.69 37.34
N ILE A 41 -5.21 -16.12 36.45
CA ILE A 41 -4.46 -15.22 35.56
C ILE A 41 -5.06 -15.32 34.17
N ARG A 42 -5.48 -14.17 33.62
CA ARG A 42 -5.86 -14.07 32.21
C ARG A 42 -4.61 -13.81 31.37
N THR A 43 -4.15 -14.85 30.67
CA THR A 43 -3.00 -14.75 29.77
C THR A 43 -3.45 -14.34 28.37
N VAL A 44 -2.70 -13.43 27.76
CA VAL A 44 -2.81 -13.07 26.34
C VAL A 44 -1.47 -13.32 25.66
N ASN A 45 -1.49 -14.00 24.52
CA ASN A 45 -0.29 -14.24 23.72
C ASN A 45 -0.13 -13.09 22.73
N LEU A 46 0.97 -12.37 22.83
CA LEU A 46 1.34 -11.28 21.92
C LEU A 46 2.31 -11.81 20.87
N SER A 47 2.12 -11.38 19.63
CA SER A 47 2.98 -11.75 18.51
C SER A 47 3.07 -10.59 17.52
N PHE A 48 4.20 -10.46 16.84
CA PHE A 48 4.32 -9.57 15.69
C PHE A 48 3.31 -9.98 14.60
N ARG A 49 2.71 -9.00 13.93
CA ARG A 49 1.78 -9.25 12.81
C ARG A 49 2.52 -9.60 11.52
N VAL A 50 3.83 -9.35 11.47
CA VAL A 50 4.73 -9.67 10.36
C VAL A 50 5.91 -10.53 10.82
N GLY A 51 6.51 -11.29 9.91
CA GLY A 51 7.62 -12.19 10.23
C GLY A 51 8.99 -11.52 10.05
N GLY A 52 9.94 -11.77 10.93
CA GLY A 52 11.27 -11.16 10.80
C GLY A 52 12.25 -11.63 11.85
N ARG A 53 13.48 -11.14 11.73
CA ARG A 53 14.51 -11.32 12.75
C ARG A 53 14.24 -10.34 13.88
N VAL A 54 14.21 -10.81 15.13
CA VAL A 54 14.13 -9.93 16.31
C VAL A 54 15.41 -9.11 16.40
N GLU A 55 15.27 -7.79 16.49
CA GLU A 55 16.37 -6.84 16.68
C GLU A 55 16.59 -6.58 18.17
N SER A 56 15.51 -6.35 18.92
CA SER A 56 15.59 -6.10 20.36
C SER A 56 14.33 -6.57 21.11
N LEU A 57 14.50 -6.84 22.41
CA LEU A 57 13.41 -7.08 23.36
C LEU A 57 13.63 -6.13 24.53
N ALA A 58 12.59 -5.37 24.91
CA ALA A 58 12.69 -4.27 25.88
C ALA A 58 12.19 -4.64 27.28
N VAL A 59 11.70 -5.87 27.47
CA VAL A 59 11.09 -6.35 28.70
C VAL A 59 11.54 -7.78 29.01
N ASP A 60 11.65 -8.11 30.29
CA ASP A 60 11.94 -9.45 30.78
C ASP A 60 10.74 -10.09 31.49
N GLU A 61 10.84 -11.39 31.76
CA GLU A 61 9.79 -12.12 32.48
C GLU A 61 9.56 -11.53 33.89
N GLY A 62 8.32 -11.14 34.17
CA GLY A 62 7.91 -10.57 35.47
C GLY A 62 7.86 -9.04 35.51
N ASP A 63 8.26 -8.35 34.43
CA ASP A 63 8.18 -6.90 34.36
C ASP A 63 6.73 -6.37 34.33
N ALA A 64 6.50 -5.28 35.04
CA ALA A 64 5.23 -4.56 34.99
C ALA A 64 5.21 -3.62 33.78
N ILE A 65 4.32 -3.88 32.83
CA ILE A 65 4.17 -3.11 31.59
C ILE A 65 2.94 -2.20 31.60
N LYS A 66 3.00 -1.10 30.84
CA LYS A 66 1.87 -0.18 30.61
C LYS A 66 1.32 -0.35 29.21
N ALA A 67 0.03 -0.08 29.01
CA ALA A 67 -0.58 -0.09 27.68
C ALA A 67 0.15 0.88 26.72
N GLY A 68 0.46 0.42 25.52
CA GLY A 68 1.23 1.15 24.51
C GLY A 68 2.76 1.13 24.70
N GLN A 69 3.29 0.42 25.70
CA GLN A 69 4.73 0.24 25.88
C GLN A 69 5.28 -0.70 24.79
N VAL A 70 6.40 -0.32 24.17
CA VAL A 70 7.12 -1.19 23.24
C VAL A 70 7.73 -2.36 24.01
N LEU A 71 7.44 -3.57 23.55
CA LEU A 71 7.88 -4.83 24.13
C LEU A 71 9.06 -5.43 23.37
N GLY A 72 9.10 -5.24 22.05
CA GLY A 72 10.19 -5.70 21.21
C GLY A 72 10.07 -5.20 19.77
N GLU A 73 11.17 -5.28 19.03
CA GLU A 73 11.30 -4.77 17.66
C GLU A 73 11.90 -5.84 16.75
N LEU A 74 11.41 -5.91 15.51
CA LEU A 74 12.02 -6.69 14.43
C LEU A 74 12.99 -5.82 13.63
N ASP A 75 13.89 -6.44 12.87
CA ASP A 75 14.75 -5.74 11.92
C ASP A 75 13.92 -4.97 10.88
N HIS A 76 13.97 -3.64 10.94
CA HIS A 76 13.17 -2.76 10.08
C HIS A 76 13.67 -2.69 8.63
N LYS A 77 14.93 -3.02 8.37
CA LYS A 77 15.56 -2.76 7.06
C LYS A 77 14.82 -3.40 5.88
N PRO A 78 14.38 -4.67 5.93
CA PRO A 78 13.64 -5.26 4.82
C PRO A 78 12.30 -4.54 4.56
N TYR A 79 11.63 -4.07 5.60
CA TYR A 79 10.36 -3.35 5.53
C TYR A 79 10.54 -1.92 5.02
N GLU A 80 11.59 -1.22 5.43
CA GLU A 80 11.95 0.08 4.88
C GLU A 80 12.28 0.00 3.38
N ILE A 81 13.01 -1.04 2.96
CA ILE A 81 13.30 -1.26 1.53
C ILE A 81 12.00 -1.55 0.76
N ALA A 82 11.12 -2.40 1.29
CA ALA A 82 9.82 -2.67 0.67
C ALA A 82 8.96 -1.41 0.59
N LEU A 83 8.97 -0.56 1.62
CA LEU A 83 8.31 0.73 1.64
C LEU A 83 8.84 1.66 0.56
N MET A 84 10.18 1.77 0.43
CA MET A 84 10.80 2.57 -0.63
C MET A 84 10.43 2.06 -2.03
N GLN A 85 10.40 0.74 -2.23
CA GLN A 85 9.97 0.14 -3.49
C GLN A 85 8.50 0.46 -3.81
N ALA A 86 7.61 0.36 -2.81
CA ALA A 86 6.20 0.68 -2.99
C ALA A 86 5.99 2.18 -3.30
N LYS A 87 6.72 3.08 -2.61
CA LYS A 87 6.73 4.53 -2.92
C LYS A 87 7.19 4.80 -4.35
N ALA A 88 8.25 4.14 -4.80
CA ALA A 88 8.70 4.26 -6.19
C ALA A 88 7.64 3.75 -7.18
N GLY A 89 6.97 2.63 -6.84
CA GLY A 89 5.85 2.10 -7.63
C GLY A 89 4.69 3.10 -7.78
N VAL A 90 4.30 3.77 -6.70
CA VAL A 90 3.30 4.86 -6.74
C VAL A 90 3.78 5.99 -7.65
N SER A 91 5.04 6.41 -7.53
CA SER A 91 5.58 7.49 -8.38
C SER A 91 5.54 7.13 -9.87
N VAL A 92 5.84 5.88 -10.23
CA VAL A 92 5.76 5.40 -11.62
C VAL A 92 4.32 5.38 -12.11
N ALA A 93 3.39 4.85 -11.31
CA ALA A 93 1.97 4.80 -11.67
C ALA A 93 1.35 6.20 -11.79
N GLN A 94 1.75 7.13 -10.92
CA GLN A 94 1.33 8.54 -10.97
C GLN A 94 1.82 9.20 -12.26
N ALA A 95 3.10 9.06 -12.58
CA ALA A 95 3.65 9.62 -13.82
C ALA A 95 2.95 9.06 -15.07
N GLN A 96 2.58 7.77 -15.05
CA GLN A 96 1.83 7.15 -16.14
C GLN A 96 0.40 7.71 -16.25
N TYR A 97 -0.27 7.95 -15.13
CA TYR A 97 -1.59 8.58 -15.08
C TYR A 97 -1.55 10.03 -15.58
N ASP A 98 -0.55 10.81 -15.13
CA ASP A 98 -0.35 12.19 -15.54
C ASP A 98 -0.03 12.29 -17.03
N LEU A 99 0.76 11.37 -17.58
CA LEU A 99 1.02 11.26 -19.02
C LEU A 99 -0.28 11.00 -19.80
N MET A 100 -1.15 10.13 -19.28
CA MET A 100 -2.43 9.82 -19.92
C MET A 100 -3.40 11.02 -19.87
N LEU A 101 -3.36 11.82 -18.81
CA LEU A 101 -4.13 13.07 -18.70
C LEU A 101 -3.59 14.19 -19.60
N ALA A 102 -2.26 14.32 -19.71
CA ALA A 102 -1.62 15.33 -20.54
C ALA A 102 -1.92 15.12 -22.04
N GLY A 103 -2.10 13.86 -22.46
CA GLY A 103 -2.46 13.54 -23.84
C GLY A 103 -1.30 13.75 -24.81
N TYR A 104 -1.64 14.11 -26.05
CA TYR A 104 -0.67 14.33 -27.12
C TYR A 104 -0.03 15.72 -27.03
N ARG A 105 1.24 15.82 -27.44
CA ARG A 105 1.94 17.10 -27.43
C ARG A 105 1.46 18.02 -28.56
N ASP A 106 1.61 19.32 -28.37
CA ASP A 106 1.25 20.33 -29.37
C ASP A 106 2.01 20.13 -30.69
N GLU A 107 3.27 19.68 -30.63
CA GLU A 107 4.07 19.39 -31.82
C GLU A 107 3.51 18.21 -32.63
N GLU A 108 2.96 17.19 -31.97
CA GLU A 108 2.34 16.03 -32.62
C GLU A 108 1.03 16.43 -33.30
N ILE A 109 0.24 17.28 -32.63
CA ILE A 109 -0.99 17.85 -33.19
C ILE A 109 -0.65 18.76 -34.39
N ALA A 110 0.39 19.57 -34.29
CA ALA A 110 0.84 20.44 -35.37
C ALA A 110 1.32 19.64 -36.59
N GLN A 111 2.05 18.54 -36.36
CA GLN A 111 2.47 17.62 -37.43
C GLN A 111 1.27 16.97 -38.13
N ALA A 112 0.27 16.50 -37.36
CA ALA A 112 -0.96 15.97 -37.93
C ALA A 112 -1.75 17.04 -38.71
N ALA A 113 -1.79 18.27 -38.22
CA ALA A 113 -2.42 19.38 -38.91
C ALA A 113 -1.70 19.75 -40.22
N ALA A 114 -0.37 19.68 -40.24
CA ALA A 114 0.41 19.85 -41.46
C ALA A 114 0.11 18.74 -42.50
N ALA A 115 -0.01 17.49 -42.06
CA ALA A 115 -0.40 16.38 -42.93
C ALA A 115 -1.80 16.57 -43.54
N VAL A 116 -2.76 17.09 -42.76
CA VAL A 116 -4.09 17.47 -43.27
C VAL A 116 -3.98 18.55 -44.34
N LYS A 117 -3.18 19.60 -44.12
CA LYS A 117 -2.97 20.66 -45.12
C LYS A 117 -2.35 20.12 -46.40
N GLN A 118 -1.38 19.22 -46.31
CA GLN A 118 -0.77 18.55 -47.46
C GLN A 118 -1.80 17.73 -48.25
N ALA A 119 -2.59 16.89 -47.54
CA ALA A 119 -3.62 16.08 -48.17
C ALA A 119 -4.74 16.94 -48.79
N GLN A 120 -5.07 18.08 -48.18
CA GLN A 120 -6.04 19.03 -48.70
C GLN A 120 -5.56 19.61 -50.03
N ALA A 121 -4.31 20.07 -50.09
CA ALA A 121 -3.72 20.60 -51.32
C ALA A 121 -3.71 19.56 -52.45
N ALA A 122 -3.42 18.29 -52.14
CA ALA A 122 -3.47 17.20 -53.11
C ALA A 122 -4.91 16.93 -53.62
N TYR A 123 -5.89 16.94 -52.72
CA TYR A 123 -7.30 16.82 -53.08
C TYR A 123 -7.76 17.98 -53.95
N ASP A 124 -7.44 19.22 -53.59
CA ASP A 124 -7.82 20.42 -54.35
C ASP A 124 -7.22 20.37 -55.75
N TYR A 125 -5.97 19.93 -55.89
CA TYR A 125 -5.35 19.72 -57.20
C TYR A 125 -6.10 18.67 -58.02
N ALA A 126 -6.38 17.49 -57.46
CA ALA A 126 -7.07 16.41 -58.14
C ALA A 126 -8.52 16.78 -58.51
N GLN A 127 -9.20 17.52 -57.64
CA GLN A 127 -10.55 18.04 -57.88
C GLN A 127 -10.56 19.04 -59.03
N ASN A 128 -9.61 19.98 -59.04
CA ASN A 128 -9.48 20.94 -60.13
C ASN A 128 -9.12 20.25 -61.45
N PHE A 129 -8.27 19.23 -61.42
CA PHE A 129 -7.95 18.42 -62.59
C PHE A 129 -9.19 17.68 -63.12
N TYR A 130 -9.94 17.01 -62.25
CA TYR A 130 -11.21 16.35 -62.62
C TYR A 130 -12.21 17.34 -63.23
N ASN A 131 -12.37 18.53 -62.64
CA ASN A 131 -13.26 19.57 -63.16
C ASN A 131 -12.86 20.00 -64.58
N ARG A 132 -11.56 20.16 -64.85
CA ARG A 132 -11.04 20.46 -66.21
C ARG A 132 -11.35 19.33 -67.18
N GLN A 133 -11.06 18.08 -66.80
CA GLN A 133 -11.34 16.91 -67.64
C GLN A 133 -12.84 16.76 -67.93
N GLN A 134 -13.71 17.03 -66.96
CA GLN A 134 -15.16 17.01 -67.16
C GLN A 134 -15.61 18.07 -68.18
N GLY A 135 -15.00 19.27 -68.17
CA GLY A 135 -15.21 20.29 -69.20
C GLY A 135 -14.80 19.81 -70.60
N LEU A 136 -13.60 19.23 -70.72
CA LEU A 136 -13.08 18.71 -71.99
C LEU A 136 -13.87 17.51 -72.53
N TRP A 137 -14.43 16.68 -71.65
CA TRP A 137 -15.32 15.58 -72.04
C TRP A 137 -16.64 16.10 -72.63
N LYS A 138 -17.22 17.17 -72.07
CA LYS A 138 -18.41 17.82 -72.62
C LYS A 138 -18.17 18.36 -74.04
N SER A 139 -16.96 18.83 -74.32
CA SER A 139 -16.52 19.23 -75.67
C SER A 139 -15.96 18.07 -76.51
N ARG A 140 -16.14 16.80 -76.08
CA ARG A 140 -15.71 15.57 -76.77
C ARG A 140 -14.21 15.52 -77.13
N THR A 141 -13.36 16.14 -76.32
CA THR A 141 -11.92 16.33 -76.60
C THR A 141 -11.02 15.26 -75.93
N ILE A 142 -11.54 14.51 -74.96
CA ILE A 142 -10.82 13.45 -74.24
C ILE A 142 -11.61 12.13 -74.26
N SER A 143 -11.00 11.02 -73.84
CA SER A 143 -11.69 9.73 -73.74
C SER A 143 -12.48 9.56 -72.43
N ALA A 144 -13.42 8.61 -72.40
CA ALA A 144 -14.14 8.25 -71.18
C ALA A 144 -13.18 7.69 -70.10
N ASN A 145 -12.15 6.96 -70.51
CA ASN A 145 -11.11 6.43 -69.61
C ASN A 145 -10.33 7.56 -68.94
N ASP A 146 -10.01 8.66 -69.65
CA ASP A 146 -9.28 9.79 -69.06
C ASP A 146 -10.10 10.51 -67.98
N LEU A 147 -11.41 10.65 -68.20
CA LEU A 147 -12.32 11.22 -67.21
C LEU A 147 -12.44 10.30 -65.98
N GLU A 148 -12.56 9.00 -66.19
CA GLU A 148 -12.67 8.02 -65.10
C GLU A 148 -11.38 7.92 -64.29
N ASN A 149 -10.21 8.01 -64.93
CA ASN A 149 -8.92 8.07 -64.25
C ASN A 149 -8.80 9.33 -63.38
N ALA A 150 -9.25 10.48 -63.88
CA ALA A 150 -9.28 11.73 -63.13
C ALA A 150 -10.24 11.65 -61.94
N ARG A 151 -11.42 11.03 -62.13
CA ARG A 151 -12.39 10.78 -61.05
C ARG A 151 -11.80 9.90 -59.96
N SER A 152 -11.23 8.76 -60.35
CA SER A 152 -10.59 7.81 -59.43
C SER A 152 -9.45 8.47 -58.64
N SER A 153 -8.65 9.29 -59.29
CA SER A 153 -7.56 10.04 -58.64
C SER A 153 -8.08 11.05 -57.61
N ARG A 154 -9.19 11.75 -57.93
CA ARG A 154 -9.86 12.66 -56.99
C ARG A 154 -10.42 11.90 -55.80
N ASP A 155 -11.13 10.81 -56.05
CA ASP A 155 -11.76 10.00 -55.00
C ASP A 155 -10.69 9.41 -54.05
N GLN A 156 -9.55 8.98 -54.59
CA GLN A 156 -8.39 8.55 -53.81
C GLN A 156 -7.83 9.68 -52.94
N ALA A 157 -7.62 10.87 -53.50
CA ALA A 157 -7.13 12.02 -52.73
C ALA A 157 -8.12 12.45 -51.64
N GLN A 158 -9.43 12.34 -51.90
CA GLN A 158 -10.48 12.62 -50.93
C GLN A 158 -10.41 11.65 -49.74
N ALA A 159 -10.24 10.36 -50.01
CA ALA A 159 -10.10 9.34 -48.99
C ALA A 159 -8.85 9.58 -48.13
N THR A 160 -7.73 9.96 -48.74
CA THR A 160 -6.49 10.33 -48.03
C THR A 160 -6.68 11.56 -47.15
N LEU A 161 -7.33 12.62 -47.65
CA LEU A 161 -7.67 13.81 -46.85
C LEU A 161 -8.53 13.45 -45.64
N LYS A 162 -9.59 12.65 -45.85
CA LYS A 162 -10.47 12.20 -44.76
C LYS A 162 -9.68 11.43 -43.71
N SER A 163 -8.82 10.49 -44.12
CA SER A 163 -7.98 9.73 -43.20
C SER A 163 -7.04 10.64 -42.38
N ALA A 164 -6.42 11.64 -43.00
CA ALA A 164 -5.57 12.61 -42.29
C ALA A 164 -6.37 13.46 -41.28
N GLN A 165 -7.58 13.89 -41.66
CA GLN A 165 -8.48 14.63 -40.77
C GLN A 165 -8.92 13.79 -39.58
N ASP A 166 -9.25 12.52 -39.80
CA ASP A 166 -9.65 11.58 -38.76
C ASP A 166 -8.50 11.36 -37.77
N LYS A 167 -7.27 11.23 -38.26
CA LYS A 167 -6.07 11.15 -37.42
C LYS A 167 -5.84 12.42 -36.59
N LEU A 168 -6.01 13.61 -37.18
CA LEU A 168 -5.92 14.86 -36.43
C LEU A 168 -7.01 14.95 -35.33
N ARG A 169 -8.23 14.51 -35.62
CA ARG A 169 -9.31 14.46 -34.62
C ARG A 169 -8.96 13.51 -33.48
N GLN A 170 -8.38 12.35 -33.78
CA GLN A 170 -7.91 11.40 -32.76
C GLN A 170 -6.89 12.02 -31.81
N TYR A 171 -5.91 12.77 -32.32
CA TYR A 171 -4.92 13.44 -31.47
C TYR A 171 -5.55 14.58 -30.65
N ARG A 172 -6.52 15.31 -31.20
CA ARG A 172 -7.24 16.37 -30.47
C ARG A 172 -8.19 15.85 -29.41
N SER A 173 -8.80 14.68 -29.61
CA SER A 173 -9.66 14.05 -28.60
C SER A 173 -8.87 13.48 -27.42
N GLY A 174 -7.55 13.35 -27.55
CA GLY A 174 -6.70 12.83 -26.49
C GLY A 174 -6.86 11.32 -26.29
N ASN A 175 -6.41 10.86 -25.12
CA ASN A 175 -6.54 9.47 -24.72
C ASN A 175 -7.99 9.11 -24.39
N ARG A 176 -8.34 7.84 -24.54
CA ARG A 176 -9.70 7.38 -24.26
C ARG A 176 -9.94 7.39 -22.75
N GLU A 177 -11.17 7.66 -22.33
CA GLU A 177 -11.53 7.64 -20.91
C GLU A 177 -11.23 6.29 -20.25
N GLN A 178 -11.37 5.19 -21.00
CA GLN A 178 -11.04 3.84 -20.51
C GLN A 178 -9.54 3.68 -20.20
N ASP A 179 -8.67 4.30 -21.01
CA ASP A 179 -7.22 4.24 -20.82
C ASP A 179 -6.81 5.07 -19.59
N ILE A 180 -7.44 6.24 -19.40
CA ILE A 180 -7.25 7.10 -18.22
C ILE A 180 -7.76 6.38 -16.96
N ALA A 181 -8.92 5.75 -17.03
CA ALA A 181 -9.49 4.99 -15.92
C ALA A 181 -8.62 3.78 -15.54
N GLN A 182 -8.04 3.09 -16.53
CA GLN A 182 -7.09 2.01 -16.30
C GLN A 182 -5.83 2.51 -15.58
N ALA A 183 -5.24 3.61 -16.05
CA ALA A 183 -4.07 4.21 -15.40
C ALA A 183 -4.37 4.67 -13.97
N LYS A 184 -5.56 5.24 -13.74
CA LYS A 184 -6.03 5.59 -12.39
C LYS A 184 -6.15 4.36 -11.48
N ALA A 185 -6.75 3.28 -11.98
CA ALA A 185 -6.87 2.03 -11.21
C ALA A 185 -5.49 1.43 -10.87
N SER A 186 -4.52 1.51 -11.79
CA SER A 186 -3.14 1.11 -11.51
C SER A 186 -2.47 1.97 -10.43
N LEU A 187 -2.73 3.28 -10.40
CA LEU A 187 -2.28 4.17 -9.33
C LEU A 187 -2.92 3.80 -7.98
N GLU A 188 -4.24 3.60 -7.93
CA GLU A 188 -4.96 3.17 -6.72
C GLU A 188 -4.42 1.84 -6.18
N GLN A 189 -4.11 0.88 -7.08
CA GLN A 189 -3.47 -0.38 -6.72
C GLN A 189 -2.07 -0.17 -6.12
N ALA A 190 -1.24 0.69 -6.71
CA ALA A 190 0.09 1.00 -6.18
C ALA A 190 0.00 1.70 -4.81
N GLN A 191 -0.98 2.57 -4.62
CA GLN A 191 -1.24 3.22 -3.32
C GLN A 191 -1.66 2.22 -2.26
N ALA A 192 -2.50 1.23 -2.60
CA ALA A 192 -2.85 0.15 -1.68
C ALA A 192 -1.63 -0.69 -1.27
N GLN A 193 -0.71 -0.95 -2.20
CA GLN A 193 0.56 -1.63 -1.89
C GLN A 193 1.46 -0.79 -0.99
N LEU A 194 1.50 0.53 -1.20
CA LEU A 194 2.21 1.45 -0.31
C LEU A 194 1.63 1.41 1.10
N ALA A 195 0.31 1.53 1.24
CA ALA A 195 -0.36 1.45 2.54
C ALA A 195 -0.08 0.12 3.25
N GLN A 196 -0.05 -0.99 2.52
CA GLN A 196 0.32 -2.29 3.08
C GLN A 196 1.78 -2.33 3.55
N ALA A 197 2.72 -1.75 2.78
CA ALA A 197 4.12 -1.69 3.17
C ALA A 197 4.34 -0.80 4.41
N GLU A 198 3.60 0.29 4.53
CA GLU A 198 3.60 1.15 5.73
C GLU A 198 3.06 0.42 6.95
N LEU A 199 1.95 -0.31 6.81
CA LEU A 199 1.42 -1.15 7.89
C LEU A 199 2.42 -2.22 8.31
N ASN A 200 3.06 -2.90 7.36
CA ASN A 200 4.05 -3.93 7.67
C ASN A 200 5.26 -3.36 8.43
N LEU A 201 5.68 -2.13 8.12
CA LEU A 201 6.74 -1.43 8.85
C LEU A 201 6.28 -0.95 10.23
N GLN A 202 5.00 -0.65 10.44
CA GLN A 202 4.48 -0.35 11.78
C GLN A 202 4.37 -1.63 12.62
N ASP A 203 3.96 -2.73 11.98
CA ASP A 203 3.77 -4.04 12.60
C ASP A 203 5.09 -4.75 13.01
N SER A 204 6.25 -4.19 12.64
CA SER A 204 7.56 -4.65 13.12
C SER A 204 7.85 -4.26 14.57
N THR A 205 7.05 -3.35 15.15
CA THR A 205 7.13 -2.96 16.56
C THR A 205 6.00 -3.62 17.34
N LEU A 206 6.34 -4.39 18.38
CA LEU A 206 5.36 -5.01 19.28
C LEU A 206 5.06 -4.07 20.45
N ILE A 207 3.78 -3.74 20.64
CA ILE A 207 3.30 -2.88 21.72
C ILE A 207 2.34 -3.65 22.66
N ALA A 208 2.29 -3.22 23.92
CA ALA A 208 1.45 -3.76 24.99
C ALA A 208 -0.02 -3.33 24.93
#